data_AF-C6EQD6-F1
#
_entry.id   AF-C6EQD6-F1
#
_cell.length_a   1.000
_cell.length_b   1.000
_cell.length_c   1.000
_cell.angle_alpha   90.00
_cell.angle_beta   90.00
_cell.angle_gamma   90.00
#
_symmetry.space_group_name_H-M   'P 1'
#
loop_
_entity.id
_entity.type
_entity.pdbx_description
1 polymer ?
#
loop_
_entity_poly.entity_id
_entity_poly.type
_entity_poly.pdbx_seq_one_letter_code
_entity_poly.pdbx_strand_id
1 'polypeptide(L)'
;MVNFDAIKDVLEIYKDYKPILENIFQNFDYILKHLELTKEWLLSDDFYQKYKKENHPYPSLLDPKKLNDENEKINYKNIPAELAWEMNLPLPRNYRFIFITGGSCGHMAMFLYFKLLKINRNWTSETEKEKYKIAYNVFIASKEYNIFSCQWDKIT
;
A
#
# COMPACT_ATOMS: atom_id res chain seq x y z
N MET A 1 13.62 -10.21 -23.22
CA MET A 1 14.28 -11.42 -22.70
C MET A 1 14.15 -11.36 -21.18
N VAL A 2 13.59 -12.37 -20.54
CA VAL A 2 13.45 -12.38 -19.07
C VAL A 2 14.80 -12.73 -18.45
N ASN A 3 15.29 -11.90 -17.53
CA ASN A 3 16.58 -12.08 -16.88
C ASN A 3 16.44 -13.00 -15.65
N PHE A 4 16.50 -14.32 -15.88
CA PHE A 4 16.34 -15.32 -14.83
C PHE A 4 17.49 -15.32 -13.79
N ASP A 5 18.68 -14.85 -14.16
CA ASP A 5 19.78 -14.72 -13.21
C ASP A 5 19.50 -13.59 -12.21
N ALA A 6 18.96 -12.47 -12.69
CA ALA A 6 18.62 -11.35 -11.82
C ALA A 6 17.55 -11.70 -10.77
N ILE A 7 16.56 -12.54 -11.09
CA ILE A 7 15.56 -12.97 -10.10
C ILE A 7 16.15 -13.98 -9.12
N LYS A 8 17.06 -14.86 -9.56
CA LYS A 8 17.77 -15.79 -8.69
C LYS A 8 18.58 -15.06 -7.61
N ASP A 9 19.28 -13.99 -7.98
CA ASP A 9 20.03 -13.15 -7.03
C ASP A 9 19.11 -12.60 -5.93
N VAL A 10 17.96 -12.05 -6.33
CA VAL A 10 16.98 -11.49 -5.39
C VAL A 10 16.49 -12.57 -4.43
N LEU A 11 16.12 -13.75 -4.96
CA LEU A 11 15.64 -14.86 -4.13
C LEU A 11 16.69 -15.34 -3.13
N GLU A 12 17.97 -15.41 -3.51
CA GLU A 12 19.04 -15.80 -2.60
C GLU A 12 19.29 -14.77 -1.50
N ILE A 13 19.30 -13.47 -1.84
CA ILE A 13 19.47 -12.36 -0.88
C ILE A 13 18.34 -12.31 0.16
N TYR A 14 17.17 -12.79 -0.23
CA TYR A 14 15.94 -12.74 0.56
C TYR A 14 15.46 -14.11 1.06
N LYS A 15 16.28 -15.16 0.95
CA LYS A 15 15.91 -16.54 1.33
C LYS A 15 15.38 -16.68 2.76
N ASP A 16 15.86 -15.84 3.67
CA ASP A 16 15.49 -15.85 5.09
C ASP A 16 14.37 -14.84 5.43
N TYR A 17 13.86 -14.09 4.45
CA TYR A 17 12.79 -13.10 4.64
C TYR A 17 11.48 -13.58 3.99
N LYS A 18 10.78 -14.48 4.68
CA LYS A 18 9.59 -15.16 4.15
C LYS A 18 8.49 -14.22 3.58
N PRO A 19 8.11 -13.12 4.23
CA PRO A 19 7.08 -12.23 3.71
C PRO A 19 7.36 -11.65 2.33
N ILE A 20 8.61 -11.28 2.01
CA ILE A 20 8.92 -10.76 0.68
C ILE A 20 8.94 -11.87 -0.37
N LEU A 21 9.40 -13.08 -0.01
CA LEU A 21 9.37 -14.23 -0.92
C LEU A 21 7.93 -14.62 -1.28
N GLU A 22 7.03 -14.68 -0.29
CA GLU A 22 5.60 -14.95 -0.52
C GLU A 22 4.98 -13.90 -1.45
N ASN A 23 5.25 -12.62 -1.19
CA ASN A 23 4.81 -11.52 -2.04
C ASN A 23 5.38 -11.65 -3.48
N ILE A 24 6.66 -12.02 -3.62
CA ILE A 24 7.30 -12.26 -4.91
C ILE A 24 6.60 -13.39 -5.69
N PHE A 25 6.36 -14.53 -5.05
CA PHE A 25 5.74 -15.68 -5.72
C PHE A 25 4.27 -15.44 -6.08
N GLN A 26 3.51 -14.74 -5.23
CA GLN A 26 2.12 -14.40 -5.52
C GLN A 26 1.98 -13.43 -6.70
N ASN A 27 2.96 -12.54 -6.89
CA ASN A 27 2.95 -11.50 -7.93
C ASN A 27 3.97 -11.75 -9.04
N PHE A 28 4.33 -13.02 -9.27
CA PHE A 28 5.50 -13.40 -10.09
C PHE A 28 5.46 -12.85 -11.52
N ASP A 29 4.33 -12.95 -12.20
CA ASP A 29 4.17 -12.45 -13.58
C ASP A 29 4.41 -10.94 -13.68
N TYR A 30 3.94 -10.18 -12.68
CA TYR A 30 4.15 -8.74 -12.62
C TYR A 30 5.63 -8.42 -12.41
N ILE A 31 6.31 -9.16 -11.53
CA ILE A 31 7.73 -8.99 -11.25
C ILE A 31 8.57 -9.30 -12.48
N LEU A 32 8.28 -10.38 -13.23
CA LEU A 32 9.02 -10.67 -14.45
C LEU A 32 8.95 -9.53 -15.47
N LYS A 33 7.79 -8.84 -15.55
CA LYS A 33 7.60 -7.68 -16.42
C LYS A 33 8.32 -6.42 -15.92
N HIS A 34 8.55 -6.31 -14.61
CA HIS A 34 9.08 -5.11 -13.94
C HIS A 34 10.35 -5.38 -13.12
N LEU A 35 11.10 -6.43 -13.49
CA LEU A 35 12.15 -7.02 -12.67
C LEU A 35 13.25 -6.03 -12.28
N GLU A 36 13.73 -5.22 -13.22
CA GLU A 36 14.80 -4.25 -12.95
C GLU A 36 14.37 -3.22 -11.91
N LEU A 37 13.13 -2.74 -11.98
CA LEU A 37 12.58 -1.77 -11.03
C LEU A 37 12.36 -2.41 -9.64
N THR A 38 11.83 -3.63 -9.61
CA THR A 38 11.70 -4.39 -8.35
C THR A 38 13.07 -4.68 -7.74
N LYS A 39 14.05 -5.12 -8.53
CA LYS A 39 15.41 -5.42 -8.06
C LYS A 39 16.10 -4.17 -7.52
N GLU A 40 16.03 -3.05 -8.22
CA GLU A 40 16.58 -1.76 -7.76
C GLU A 40 16.01 -1.40 -6.38
N TRP A 41 14.69 -1.46 -6.22
CA TRP A 41 14.03 -1.17 -4.95
C TRP A 41 14.44 -2.14 -3.84
N LEU A 42 14.36 -3.45 -4.09
CA LEU A 42 14.69 -4.47 -3.10
C LEU A 42 16.16 -4.42 -2.69
N LEU A 43 17.08 -3.94 -3.54
CA LEU A 43 18.49 -3.80 -3.17
C LEU A 43 18.82 -2.44 -2.51
N SER A 44 17.85 -1.55 -2.36
CA SER A 44 18.07 -0.21 -1.80
C SER A 44 18.21 -0.21 -0.27
N ASP A 45 18.95 0.78 0.24
CA ASP A 45 19.07 1.04 1.68
C ASP A 45 17.71 1.41 2.30
N ASP A 46 16.86 2.13 1.56
CA ASP A 46 15.52 2.51 2.01
C ASP A 46 14.64 1.28 2.28
N PHE A 47 14.66 0.29 1.39
CA PHE A 47 13.95 -0.98 1.63
C PHE A 47 14.52 -1.71 2.84
N TYR A 48 15.85 -1.78 2.95
CA TYR A 48 16.51 -2.43 4.08
C TYR A 48 16.08 -1.82 5.41
N GLN A 49 16.19 -0.50 5.56
CA GLN A 49 15.89 0.19 6.82
C GLN A 49 14.41 0.10 7.18
N LYS A 50 13.50 0.19 6.20
CA LYS A 50 12.07 0.23 6.46
C LYS A 50 11.44 -1.15 6.65
N TYR A 51 11.93 -2.16 5.96
CA TYR A 51 11.29 -3.48 5.90
C TYR A 51 12.21 -4.61 6.37
N LYS A 52 13.40 -4.76 5.78
CA LYS A 52 14.24 -5.95 6.03
C LYS A 52 14.80 -5.98 7.45
N LYS A 53 15.34 -4.87 7.95
CA LYS A 53 16.06 -4.78 9.22
C LYS A 53 15.23 -5.30 10.41
N GLU A 54 13.95 -4.93 10.44
CA GLU A 54 13.02 -5.30 11.51
C GLU A 54 12.10 -6.47 11.11
N ASN A 55 12.42 -7.18 10.01
CA ASN A 55 11.63 -8.29 9.48
C ASN A 55 10.13 -7.96 9.35
N HIS A 56 9.83 -6.81 8.74
CA HIS A 56 8.47 -6.27 8.68
C HIS A 56 7.50 -7.26 7.99
N PRO A 57 6.29 -7.50 8.52
CA PRO A 57 5.38 -8.53 7.98
C PRO A 57 4.79 -8.20 6.61
N TYR A 58 4.77 -6.92 6.23
CA TYR A 58 4.21 -6.45 4.95
C TYR A 58 5.24 -5.63 4.15
N PRO A 59 6.28 -6.26 3.58
CA PRO A 59 7.25 -5.55 2.75
C PRO A 59 6.65 -5.17 1.40
N SER A 60 6.82 -3.90 1.03
CA SER A 60 6.33 -3.40 -0.24
C SER A 60 7.23 -3.87 -1.38
N LEU A 61 6.62 -4.39 -2.45
CA LEU A 61 7.35 -4.96 -3.59
C LEU A 61 7.94 -3.90 -4.55
N LEU A 62 7.45 -2.66 -4.47
CA LEU A 62 7.89 -1.52 -5.29
C LEU A 62 8.17 -0.33 -4.37
N ASP A 63 9.00 0.61 -4.83
CA ASP A 63 9.33 1.82 -4.07
C ASP A 63 8.10 2.74 -3.92
N PRO A 64 7.56 2.91 -2.70
CA PRO A 64 6.41 3.79 -2.49
C PRO A 64 6.70 5.26 -2.80
N LYS A 65 7.95 5.72 -2.70
CA LYS A 65 8.31 7.11 -3.03
C LYS A 65 8.17 7.36 -4.52
N LYS A 66 8.78 6.51 -5.37
CA LYS A 66 8.64 6.57 -6.83
C LYS A 66 7.18 6.42 -7.25
N LEU A 67 6.42 5.51 -6.63
CA LEU A 67 5.01 5.32 -6.98
C LEU A 67 4.12 6.56 -6.76
N ASN A 68 4.53 7.50 -5.89
CA ASN A 68 3.83 8.76 -5.66
C ASN A 68 4.15 9.84 -6.70
N ASP A 69 5.17 9.66 -7.54
CA ASP A 69 5.50 10.59 -8.61
C ASP A 69 4.67 10.26 -9.86
N GLU A 70 3.82 11.18 -10.29
CA GLU A 70 2.97 10.99 -11.48
C GLU A 70 3.77 10.98 -12.80
N ASN A 71 5.04 11.39 -12.78
CA ASN A 71 5.93 11.35 -13.94
C ASN A 71 6.62 9.99 -14.11
N GLU A 72 6.60 9.13 -13.09
CA GLU A 72 7.13 7.78 -13.19
C GLU A 72 6.27 6.93 -14.13
N LYS A 73 6.93 6.07 -14.91
CA LYS A 73 6.26 5.16 -15.86
C LYS A 73 5.26 4.22 -15.17
N ILE A 74 5.55 3.88 -13.92
CA ILE A 74 4.67 3.10 -13.05
C ILE A 74 4.45 3.92 -11.79
N ASN A 75 3.21 4.31 -11.56
CA ASN A 75 2.79 5.01 -10.36
C ASN A 75 1.44 4.47 -9.86
N TYR A 76 0.96 4.99 -8.73
CA TYR A 76 -0.30 4.56 -8.12
C TYR A 76 -1.53 4.69 -9.05
N LYS A 77 -1.52 5.53 -10.09
CA LYS A 77 -2.63 5.63 -11.05
C LYS A 77 -2.65 4.51 -12.08
N ASN A 78 -1.53 3.81 -12.25
CA ASN A 78 -1.39 2.73 -13.24
C ASN A 78 -1.54 1.33 -12.63
N ILE A 79 -1.60 1.22 -11.30
CA ILE A 79 -1.73 -0.05 -10.59
C ILE A 79 -3.17 -0.16 -10.04
N PRO A 80 -3.93 -1.22 -10.40
CA PRO A 80 -5.23 -1.45 -9.79
C PRO A 80 -5.11 -1.71 -8.28
N ALA A 81 -6.08 -1.24 -7.50
CA ALA A 81 -6.07 -1.38 -6.03
C ALA A 81 -5.94 -2.84 -5.55
N GLU A 82 -6.51 -3.80 -6.30
CA GLU A 82 -6.40 -5.24 -6.02
C GLU A 82 -4.93 -5.70 -6.05
N LEU A 83 -4.23 -5.38 -7.12
CA LEU A 83 -2.82 -5.72 -7.29
C LEU A 83 -1.93 -4.96 -6.31
N ALA A 84 -2.27 -3.71 -6.00
CA ALA A 84 -1.56 -2.93 -4.99
C ALA A 84 -1.62 -3.56 -3.59
N TRP A 85 -2.79 -4.11 -3.23
CA TRP A 85 -2.95 -4.89 -2.00
C TRP A 85 -2.09 -6.15 -2.00
N GLU A 86 -2.15 -6.93 -3.09
CA GLU A 86 -1.40 -8.19 -3.24
C GLU A 86 0.12 -7.97 -3.21
N MET A 87 0.59 -6.82 -3.70
CA MET A 87 2.00 -6.42 -3.66
C MET A 87 2.42 -5.74 -2.34
N ASN A 88 1.54 -5.67 -1.33
CA ASN A 88 1.74 -4.95 -0.08
C ASN A 88 2.18 -3.50 -0.27
N LEU A 89 1.63 -2.81 -1.28
CA LEU A 89 1.90 -1.39 -1.48
C LEU A 89 1.22 -0.58 -0.38
N PRO A 90 1.89 0.40 0.25
CA PRO A 90 1.19 1.31 1.15
C PRO A 90 0.22 2.19 0.37
N LEU A 91 -0.72 2.84 1.07
CA LEU A 91 -1.65 3.78 0.45
C LEU A 91 -0.90 4.95 -0.21
N PRO A 92 -1.43 5.51 -1.33
CA PRO A 92 -0.86 6.71 -1.95
C PRO A 92 -0.73 7.84 -0.93
N ARG A 93 0.39 8.57 -0.95
CA ARG A 93 0.74 9.60 0.04
C ARG A 93 0.11 10.95 -0.31
N ASN A 94 -1.20 10.96 -0.45
CA ASN A 94 -1.99 12.16 -0.72
C ASN A 94 -2.90 12.54 0.47
N TYR A 95 -2.67 11.95 1.65
CA TYR A 95 -3.35 12.26 2.89
C TYR A 95 -2.42 13.01 3.85
N ARG A 96 -2.98 13.95 4.62
CA ARG A 96 -2.26 14.64 5.71
C ARG A 96 -2.52 14.00 7.08
N PHE A 97 -3.64 13.30 7.20
CA PHE A 97 -4.13 12.73 8.45
C PHE A 97 -4.99 11.49 8.16
N ILE A 98 -4.83 10.45 8.96
CA ILE A 98 -5.68 9.24 8.92
C ILE A 98 -6.50 9.23 10.21
N PHE A 99 -7.83 9.11 10.09
CA PHE A 99 -8.74 9.04 11.24
C PHE A 99 -9.31 7.63 11.42
N ILE A 100 -8.58 6.78 12.11
CA ILE A 100 -9.03 5.41 12.42
C ILE A 100 -10.00 5.48 13.60
N THR A 101 -11.19 4.87 13.50
CA THR A 101 -12.23 5.04 14.51
C THR A 101 -12.98 3.74 14.85
N GLY A 102 -12.96 3.36 16.13
CA GLY A 102 -13.85 2.34 16.69
C GLY A 102 -15.08 3.02 17.28
N GLY A 103 -16.28 2.52 16.99
CA GLY A 103 -17.55 3.16 17.36
C GLY A 103 -17.63 3.59 18.84
N SER A 104 -17.93 4.88 19.07
CA SER A 104 -18.31 5.49 20.36
C SER A 104 -18.69 6.97 20.15
N CYS A 105 -18.87 7.75 21.21
CA CYS A 105 -19.26 9.17 21.16
C CYS A 105 -18.20 10.08 20.51
N GLY A 106 -16.90 9.80 20.68
CA GLY A 106 -15.81 10.57 20.05
C GLY A 106 -15.78 10.46 18.53
N HIS A 107 -16.19 9.30 17.99
CA HIS A 107 -16.36 9.09 16.55
C HIS A 107 -17.45 10.02 16.01
N MET A 108 -18.64 10.03 16.61
CA MET A 108 -19.77 10.83 16.13
C MET A 108 -19.49 12.33 16.21
N ALA A 109 -18.83 12.80 17.27
CA ALA A 109 -18.43 14.20 17.41
C ALA A 109 -17.48 14.63 16.29
N MET A 110 -16.43 13.85 16.03
CA MET A 110 -15.50 14.12 14.93
C MET A 110 -16.17 13.99 13.56
N PHE A 111 -17.12 13.06 13.43
CA PHE A 111 -17.93 12.89 12.24
C PHE A 111 -18.74 14.17 11.92
N LEU A 112 -19.40 14.75 12.92
CA LEU A 112 -20.16 15.99 12.73
C LEU A 112 -19.24 17.16 12.36
N TYR A 113 -18.08 17.24 13.00
CA TYR A 113 -17.06 18.26 12.69
C TYR A 113 -16.59 18.18 11.23
N PHE A 114 -16.23 17.00 10.72
CA PHE A 114 -15.83 16.83 9.33
C PHE A 114 -16.95 17.16 8.33
N LYS A 115 -18.22 16.85 8.68
CA LYS A 115 -19.38 17.21 7.87
C LYS A 115 -19.55 18.73 7.76
N LEU A 116 -19.39 19.45 8.88
CA LEU A 116 -19.42 20.93 8.88
C LEU A 116 -18.33 21.52 7.97
N LEU A 117 -17.14 20.92 7.96
CA LEU A 117 -16.02 21.35 7.13
C LEU A 117 -16.07 20.85 5.68
N LYS A 118 -17.13 20.12 5.28
CA LYS A 118 -17.28 19.51 3.95
C LYS A 118 -16.08 18.62 3.55
N ILE A 119 -15.47 17.95 4.52
CA ILE A 119 -14.37 17.03 4.27
C ILE A 119 -14.93 15.69 3.79
N ASN A 120 -14.45 15.22 2.64
CA ASN A 120 -14.82 13.93 2.07
C ASN A 120 -14.26 12.77 2.90
N ARG A 121 -15.06 11.71 3.04
CA ARG A 121 -14.72 10.52 3.84
C ARG A 121 -15.02 9.24 3.08
N ASN A 122 -14.31 8.20 3.48
CA ASN A 122 -14.53 6.85 2.95
C ASN A 122 -15.58 6.09 3.78
N TRP A 123 -16.25 5.16 3.10
CA TRP A 123 -17.23 4.26 3.72
C TRP A 123 -16.57 3.01 4.28
N THR A 124 -17.30 2.40 5.22
CA THR A 124 -16.93 1.19 5.95
C THR A 124 -16.97 -0.03 5.03
N SER A 125 -16.17 -1.04 5.32
CA SER A 125 -16.20 -2.34 4.66
C SER A 125 -15.84 -3.44 5.65
N GLU A 126 -16.27 -4.67 5.37
CA GLU A 126 -16.13 -5.83 6.25
C GLU A 126 -14.69 -6.35 6.32
N THR A 127 -13.92 -6.22 5.24
CA THR A 127 -12.55 -6.79 5.16
C THR A 127 -11.48 -5.72 5.02
N GLU A 128 -10.28 -6.02 5.51
CA GLU A 128 -9.08 -5.17 5.43
C GLU A 128 -8.69 -4.89 3.98
N LYS A 129 -8.82 -5.90 3.12
CA LYS A 129 -8.56 -5.78 1.67
C LYS A 129 -9.50 -4.76 1.04
N GLU A 130 -10.79 -4.84 1.33
CA GLU A 130 -11.77 -3.90 0.78
C GLU A 130 -11.62 -2.48 1.37
N LYS A 131 -11.36 -2.35 2.68
CA LYS A 131 -11.02 -1.07 3.31
C LYS A 131 -9.83 -0.42 2.61
N TYR A 132 -8.77 -1.18 2.35
CA TYR A 132 -7.60 -0.71 1.60
C TYR A 132 -7.98 -0.28 0.19
N LYS A 133 -8.73 -1.09 -0.56
CA LYS A 133 -9.10 -0.79 -1.96
C LYS A 133 -9.93 0.48 -2.07
N ILE A 134 -10.89 0.68 -1.17
CA ILE A 134 -11.69 1.91 -1.09
C ILE A 134 -10.76 3.11 -0.84
N ALA A 135 -9.87 3.00 0.15
CA ALA A 135 -8.92 4.06 0.46
C ALA A 135 -8.02 4.40 -0.71
N TYR A 136 -7.44 3.38 -1.33
CA TYR A 136 -6.58 3.49 -2.49
C TYR A 136 -7.27 4.24 -3.62
N ASN A 137 -8.48 3.80 -4.00
CA ASN A 137 -9.24 4.39 -5.10
C ASN A 137 -9.62 5.85 -4.84
N VAL A 138 -10.00 6.20 -3.61
CA VAL A 138 -10.29 7.59 -3.25
C VAL A 138 -9.02 8.43 -3.30
N PHE A 139 -7.90 7.88 -2.84
CA PHE A 139 -6.63 8.57 -2.77
C PHE A 139 -6.01 8.83 -4.15
N ILE A 140 -6.20 7.93 -5.11
CA ILE A 140 -5.77 8.21 -6.49
C ILE A 140 -6.68 9.20 -7.22
N ALA A 141 -7.98 9.25 -6.86
CA ALA A 141 -8.98 10.05 -7.56
C ALA A 141 -9.03 11.52 -7.11
N SER A 142 -8.70 11.82 -5.85
CA SER A 142 -8.81 13.17 -5.29
C SER A 142 -7.52 13.63 -4.61
N LYS A 143 -7.15 14.89 -4.84
CA LYS A 143 -6.11 15.61 -4.08
C LYS A 143 -6.67 16.44 -2.92
N GLU A 144 -7.99 16.42 -2.71
CA GLU A 144 -8.64 17.08 -1.58
C GLU A 144 -8.35 16.33 -0.27
N TYR A 145 -8.70 16.94 0.87
CA TYR A 145 -8.52 16.32 2.18
C TYR A 145 -9.28 14.99 2.26
N ASN A 146 -8.55 13.89 2.16
CA ASN A 146 -9.13 12.57 2.26
C ASN A 146 -8.95 12.03 3.68
N ILE A 147 -10.07 11.72 4.33
CA ILE A 147 -10.07 11.05 5.63
C ILE A 147 -10.39 9.59 5.41
N PHE A 148 -9.41 8.72 5.66
CA PHE A 148 -9.67 7.30 5.81
C PHE A 148 -10.33 7.07 7.18
N SER A 149 -11.63 6.81 7.16
CA SER A 149 -12.43 6.42 8.30
C SER A 149 -12.76 4.94 8.15
N CYS A 150 -12.17 4.11 9.02
CA CYS A 150 -12.49 2.69 9.10
C CYS A 150 -13.29 2.50 10.39
N GLN A 151 -14.50 1.97 10.27
CA GLN A 151 -15.29 1.45 11.40
C GLN A 151 -14.94 -0.03 11.57
N TRP A 152 -14.75 -0.47 12.80
CA TRP A 152 -14.72 -1.91 13.10
C TRP A 152 -16.15 -2.47 13.07
N ASP A 153 -16.34 -3.55 12.33
CA ASP A 153 -17.58 -4.31 12.37
C ASP A 153 -17.63 -5.17 13.64
N LYS A 154 -18.78 -5.09 14.31
CA LYS A 154 -19.19 -5.76 15.56
C LYS A 154 -18.20 -5.62 16.73
N ILE A 155 -18.50 -4.63 17.58
CA ILE A 155 -18.30 -4.82 19.03
C ILE A 155 -19.25 -5.97 19.41
N THR A 156 -18.73 -7.19 19.51
CA THR A 156 -19.39 -8.29 20.22
C THR A 156 -19.23 -8.09 21.72
#